data_AF-A0A642PJU7-F1
#
_entry.id   AF-A0A642PJU7-F1
#
_cell.length_a   1.000
_cell.length_b   1.000
_cell.length_c   1.000
_cell.angle_alpha   90.00
_cell.angle_beta   90.00
_cell.angle_gamma   90.00
#
_symmetry.space_group_name_H-M   'P 1'
#
loop_
_entity.id
_entity.type
_entity.pdbx_description
1 polymer ?
#
loop_
_entity_poly.entity_id
_entity_poly.type
_entity_poly.pdbx_seq_one_letter_code
_entity_poly.pdbx_strand_id
1 'polypeptide(L)' 'ECAWEVALVIPYSAFFLHDITSLDGKTLRANFYKCGDKLQTPHFLSWNPIGLEKPNFHCPEFFGTLHFE' A
#
# COMPACT_ATOMS: atom_id res chain seq x y z
N GLU A 1 -2.94 -16.67 -21.64
CA GLU A 1 -3.15 -16.24 -20.24
C GLU A 1 -1.84 -15.70 -19.68
N CYS A 2 -1.90 -14.62 -18.91
CA CYS A 2 -0.78 -14.11 -18.12
C CYS A 2 -1.25 -14.06 -16.68
N ALA A 3 -0.78 -14.99 -15.85
CA ALA A 3 -1.15 -15.14 -14.45
C ALA A 3 0.13 -15.21 -13.61
N TRP A 4 0.16 -14.47 -12.51
CA TRP A 4 1.30 -14.41 -11.60
C TRP A 4 0.82 -13.99 -10.21
N GLU A 5 1.60 -14.38 -9.21
CA GLU A 5 1.40 -14.02 -7.81
C GLU A 5 2.70 -13.42 -7.25
N VAL A 6 2.57 -12.61 -6.19
CA VAL A 6 3.70 -12.01 -5.48
C VAL A 6 3.43 -11.98 -3.99
N ALA A 7 4.45 -12.23 -3.18
CA ALA A 7 4.40 -12.15 -1.74
C ALA A 7 5.56 -11.29 -1.21
N LEU A 8 5.34 -10.61 -0.09
CA LEU A 8 6.34 -9.80 0.59
C LEU A 8 6.24 -10.02 2.11
N VAL A 9 7.40 -10.23 2.73
CA VAL A 9 7.53 -10.25 4.20
C VAL A 9 8.28 -9.00 4.60
N ILE A 10 7.61 -8.08 5.32
CA ILE A 10 8.20 -6.82 5.77
C ILE A 10 8.56 -6.96 7.26
N PRO A 11 9.85 -7.13 7.61
CA PRO A 11 10.24 -7.15 9.02
C PRO A 11 10.07 -5.76 9.64
N TYR A 12 9.85 -5.69 10.95
CA TYR A 12 9.66 -4.39 11.64
C TYR A 12 10.87 -3.45 11.48
N SER A 13 12.08 -4.01 11.41
CA SER A 13 13.32 -3.27 11.16
C SER A 13 13.40 -2.63 9.77
N ALA A 14 12.52 -3.01 8.82
CA ALA A 14 12.46 -2.37 7.50
C ALA A 14 11.98 -0.91 7.60
N PHE A 15 11.29 -0.53 8.68
CA PHE A 15 10.93 0.85 8.97
C PHE A 15 12.12 1.61 9.59
N PHE A 16 13.24 1.69 8.88
CA PHE A 16 14.56 2.15 9.36
C PHE A 16 14.65 3.55 9.99
N LEU A 17 13.61 4.38 9.85
CA LEU A 17 13.49 5.68 10.52
C LEU A 17 12.77 5.62 11.88
N HIS A 18 12.27 4.45 12.26
CA HIS A 18 11.48 4.21 13.46
C HIS A 18 12.02 2.98 14.20
N ASP A 19 11.79 2.94 15.52
CA ASP A 19 12.02 1.75 16.32
C ASP A 19 10.68 1.03 16.55
N ILE A 20 10.36 0.11 15.64
CA ILE A 20 9.15 -0.72 15.72
C ILE A 20 9.57 -2.13 16.16
N THR A 21 9.02 -2.59 17.28
CA THR A 21 9.35 -3.89 17.87
C THR A 21 8.17 -4.86 17.92
N SER A 22 6.94 -4.35 17.79
CA SER A 22 5.71 -5.13 17.69
C SER A 22 4.63 -4.30 17.00
N LEU A 23 3.65 -4.96 16.36
CA LEU A 23 2.42 -4.35 15.85
C LEU A 23 1.17 -4.81 16.61
N ASP A 24 1.31 -5.60 17.67
CA ASP A 24 0.19 -6.23 18.36
C ASP A 24 -0.75 -5.16 18.93
N GLY A 25 -2.05 -5.30 18.66
CA GLY A 25 -3.08 -4.34 19.03
C GLY A 25 -2.94 -2.94 18.38
N LYS A 26 -2.01 -2.75 17.43
CA LYS A 26 -1.80 -1.42 16.80
C LYS A 26 -2.75 -1.20 15.64
N THR A 27 -3.10 0.07 15.47
CA THR A 27 -3.83 0.53 14.28
C THR A 27 -2.88 1.30 13.39
N LEU A 28 -2.75 0.88 12.12
CA LEU A 28 -1.95 1.55 11.11
C LEU A 28 -2.85 2.21 10.06
N ARG A 29 -2.29 3.19 9.36
CA ARG A 29 -2.90 3.84 8.20
C ARG A 29 -2.10 3.43 6.96
N ALA A 30 -2.73 2.80 5.98
CA ALA A 30 -2.07 2.34 4.77
C ALA A 30 -3.02 2.26 3.56
N ASN A 31 -2.46 2.00 2.38
CA ASN A 31 -3.20 1.64 1.18
C ASN A 31 -2.38 0.65 0.33
N PHE A 32 -3.02 -0.04 -0.62
CA PHE A 32 -2.40 -1.03 -1.51
C PHE A 32 -2.73 -0.68 -2.96
N TYR A 33 -1.76 -0.84 -3.86
CA TYR A 33 -1.84 -0.30 -5.22
C TYR A 33 -1.48 -1.32 -6.30
N LYS A 34 -2.03 -1.12 -7.50
CA LYS A 34 -1.60 -1.77 -8.74
C LYS A 34 -1.44 -0.75 -9.84
N CYS A 35 -0.28 -0.72 -10.49
CA CYS A 35 -0.02 0.15 -11.64
C CYS A 35 0.74 -0.55 -12.76
N GLY A 36 0.93 0.17 -13.86
CA GLY A 36 1.51 -0.33 -15.09
C GLY A 36 1.80 0.77 -16.11
N ASP A 37 2.49 1.84 -15.69
CA ASP A 37 2.64 3.11 -16.41
C ASP A 37 3.14 2.96 -17.85
N LYS A 38 4.04 1.99 -18.09
CA LYS A 38 4.66 1.74 -19.41
C LYS A 38 4.11 0.51 -20.14
N LEU A 39 3.03 -0.10 -19.65
CA LEU A 39 2.38 -1.20 -20.35
C LEU A 39 1.56 -0.67 -21.53
N GLN A 40 1.18 -1.56 -22.45
CA GLN A 40 0.31 -1.22 -23.59
C GLN A 40 -0.98 -0.51 -23.14
N THR A 41 -1.53 -0.90 -21.99
CA THR A 41 -2.66 -0.24 -21.34
C THR A 41 -2.26 0.20 -19.93
N PRO A 42 -1.87 1.46 -19.74
CA PRO A 42 -1.60 2.04 -18.43
C PRO A 42 -2.85 1.96 -17.53
N HIS A 43 -2.63 1.77 -16.24
CA HIS A 43 -3.71 1.65 -15.26
C HIS A 43 -3.22 1.98 -13.86
N PHE A 44 -4.15 2.40 -13.00
CA PHE A 44 -3.90 2.80 -11.61
C PHE A 44 -5.09 2.35 -10.75
N LEU A 45 -4.86 1.41 -9.83
CA LEU A 45 -5.88 0.88 -8.93
C LEU A 45 -5.42 1.01 -7.48
N SER A 46 -6.38 1.16 -6.57
CA SER A 46 -6.16 1.26 -5.12
C SER A 46 -7.18 0.44 -4.34
N TRP A 47 -6.81 -0.01 -3.14
CA TRP A 47 -7.73 -0.67 -2.22
C TRP A 47 -8.69 0.34 -1.56
N ASN A 48 -8.14 1.37 -0.91
CA ASN A 48 -8.94 2.45 -0.34
C ASN A 48 -9.07 3.60 -1.36
N PRO A 49 -10.28 4.14 -1.62
CA PRO A 49 -10.49 5.15 -2.67
C PRO A 49 -9.67 6.43 -2.48
N ILE A 50 -9.15 6.97 -3.59
CA ILE A 50 -8.45 8.25 -3.66
C ILE A 50 -9.27 9.22 -4.50
N GLY A 51 -9.67 10.34 -3.91
CA GLY A 51 -10.57 11.33 -4.52
C GLY A 51 -9.84 12.49 -5.20
N LEU A 52 -8.76 12.22 -5.92
CA LEU A 52 -7.97 13.25 -6.61
C LEU A 52 -8.24 13.26 -8.12
N GLU A 53 -8.11 14.44 -8.75
CA GLU A 53 -8.35 14.63 -10.19
C GLU A 53 -7.38 13.81 -11.06
N LYS A 54 -6.14 13.61 -10.59
CA LYS A 54 -5.09 12.88 -11.29
C LYS A 54 -4.54 11.76 -10.43
N PRO A 55 -4.03 10.65 -11.02
CA PRO A 55 -3.42 9.57 -10.26
C PRO A 55 -2.27 10.08 -9.38
N ASN A 56 -2.41 9.90 -8.08
CA ASN A 56 -1.37 10.15 -7.09
C ASN A 56 -1.55 9.16 -5.93
N PHE A 57 -0.51 8.38 -5.63
CA PHE A 57 -0.52 7.39 -4.55
C PHE A 57 0.14 7.89 -3.26
N HIS A 58 0.88 9.00 -3.31
CA HIS A 58 1.57 9.56 -2.13
C HIS A 58 0.65 10.52 -1.36
N CYS A 59 -0.49 10.02 -0.91
CA CYS A 59 -1.55 10.81 -0.27
C CYS A 59 -2.05 10.14 1.03
N PRO A 60 -1.38 10.37 2.17
CA PRO A 60 -1.71 9.75 3.47
C PRO A 60 -3.15 10.01 3.96
N GLU A 61 -3.78 11.10 3.52
CA GLU A 61 -5.16 11.46 3.84
C GLU A 61 -6.16 10.41 3.32
N PHE A 62 -5.84 9.71 2.22
CA PHE A 62 -6.66 8.66 1.62
C PHE A 62 -6.27 7.25 2.06
N PHE A 63 -5.44 7.09 3.08
CA PHE A 63 -5.15 5.77 3.62
C PHE A 63 -6.40 5.16 4.30
N GLY A 64 -6.56 3.84 4.16
CA GLY A 64 -7.49 3.06 4.96
C GLY A 64 -6.91 2.76 6.34
N THR A 65 -7.67 2.02 7.14
CA THR A 65 -7.27 1.60 8.48
C THR A 65 -6.95 0.11 8.50
N LEU A 66 -5.79 -0.26 9.05
CA LEU A 66 -5.39 -1.64 9.29
C LEU A 66 -5.34 -1.87 10.81
N HIS A 67 -6.05 -2.89 11.29
CA HIS A 67 -6.04 -3.30 12.69
C HIS A 67 -5.23 -4.60 12.82
N PHE A 68 -4.17 -4.55 13.63
CA PHE A 68 -3.37 -5.72 13.97
C PHE A 68 -3.87 -6.25 15.32
N GLU A 69 -4.10 -7.56 15.37
CA GLU A 69 -4.55 -8.29 16.57
C GLU A 69 -3.49 -8.27 17.68
#